data_AF-A0A962IS92-F1
#
_entry.id   AF-A0A962IS92-F1
#
_cell.length_a   1.000
_cell.length_b   1.000
_cell.length_c   1.000
_cell.angle_alpha   90.00
_cell.angle_beta   90.00
_cell.angle_gamma   90.00
#
_symmetry.space_group_name_H-M   'P 1'
#
loop_
_entity.id
_entity.type
_entity.pdbx_description
1 polymer ?
#
loop_
_entity_poly.entity_id
_entity_poly.type
_entity_poly.pdbx_seq_one_letter_code
_entity_poly.pdbx_strand_id
1 'polypeptide(L)'
;MNKISFGLPVIIVLILVASGALLVWFMTGDDNLFSPNQTSASLYEKFARQQVEDASARDKPSSQLKYLLIYDMYIKARSYAILNKVFFWASVAFGFMVLIWPSLSVIFKDHLTRWEWIKSATVQTTVTGLAALMFTFYSQYKDKQTYTEALMRWVVFSSEPVAELSVKVTEELNKIDRGFSFSTAVGKAESQP
;
A
#
# COMPACT_ATOMS: atom_id res chain seq x y z
N MET A 1 -25.09 -27.02 -25.21
CA MET A 1 -23.66 -26.65 -25.36
C MET A 1 -23.45 -25.27 -24.78
N ASN A 2 -22.93 -25.19 -23.55
CA ASN A 2 -22.72 -23.93 -22.85
C ASN A 2 -21.49 -23.21 -23.43
N LYS A 3 -21.73 -22.06 -24.07
CA LYS A 3 -20.69 -21.11 -24.43
C LYS A 3 -20.15 -20.52 -23.12
N ILE A 4 -19.07 -21.09 -22.59
CA ILE A 4 -18.29 -20.40 -21.55
C ILE A 4 -17.65 -19.20 -22.26
N SER A 5 -18.29 -18.06 -22.09
CA SER A 5 -17.95 -16.80 -22.74
C SER A 5 -16.58 -16.31 -22.28
N PHE A 6 -15.83 -15.75 -23.22
CA PHE A 6 -14.54 -15.06 -23.10
C PHE A 6 -14.33 -14.28 -21.79
N GLY A 7 -15.42 -13.73 -21.24
CA GLY A 7 -15.36 -12.93 -20.03
C GLY A 7 -14.96 -13.70 -18.77
N LEU A 8 -15.18 -15.02 -18.66
CA LEU A 8 -15.15 -15.68 -17.34
C LEU A 8 -13.83 -15.52 -16.55
N PRO A 9 -12.62 -15.77 -17.09
CA PRO A 9 -11.38 -15.60 -16.33
C PRO A 9 -11.04 -14.13 -16.07
N VAL A 10 -11.33 -13.23 -17.02
CA VAL A 10 -11.14 -11.77 -16.82
C VAL A 10 -12.11 -11.24 -15.78
N ILE A 11 -13.36 -11.71 -15.78
CA ILE A 11 -14.40 -11.39 -14.81
C ILE A 11 -14.04 -11.95 -13.44
N ILE A 12 -13.50 -13.16 -13.34
CA ILE A 12 -13.03 -13.72 -12.05
C ILE A 12 -11.87 -12.88 -11.49
N VAL A 13 -10.92 -12.46 -12.32
CA VAL A 13 -9.81 -11.58 -11.89
C VAL A 13 -10.34 -10.20 -11.48
N LEU A 14 -11.24 -9.61 -12.25
CA LEU A 14 -11.86 -8.32 -11.91
C LEU A 14 -12.71 -8.43 -10.63
N ILE A 15 -13.42 -9.54 -10.42
CA ILE A 15 -14.17 -9.80 -9.19
C ILE A 15 -13.22 -10.01 -8.01
N LEU A 16 -12.10 -10.72 -8.17
CA LEU A 16 -11.10 -10.90 -7.09
C LEU A 16 -10.44 -9.56 -6.72
N VAL A 17 -10.06 -8.75 -7.71
CA VAL A 17 -9.51 -7.40 -7.47
C VAL A 17 -10.56 -6.47 -6.86
N ALA A 18 -11.80 -6.48 -7.37
CA ALA A 18 -12.88 -5.67 -6.85
C ALA A 18 -13.30 -6.11 -5.44
N SER A 19 -13.41 -7.41 -5.17
CA SER A 19 -13.76 -7.94 -3.84
C SER A 19 -12.67 -7.70 -2.80
N GLY A 20 -11.39 -7.82 -3.18
CA GLY A 20 -10.26 -7.40 -2.33
C GLY A 20 -10.29 -5.91 -2.02
N ALA A 21 -10.58 -5.06 -3.01
CA ALA A 21 -10.74 -3.62 -2.81
C ALA A 21 -11.98 -3.26 -1.98
N LEU A 22 -13.09 -3.98 -2.14
CA LEU A 22 -14.35 -3.74 -1.42
C LEU A 22 -14.26 -4.16 0.06
N LEU A 23 -13.60 -5.29 0.35
CA LEU A 23 -13.32 -5.73 1.72
C LEU A 23 -12.43 -4.75 2.49
N VAL A 24 -11.54 -4.06 1.78
CA VAL A 24 -10.66 -3.04 2.37
C VAL A 24 -11.42 -1.78 2.79
N TRP A 25 -12.53 -1.46 2.13
CA TRP A 25 -13.36 -0.29 2.46
C TRP A 25 -14.16 -0.48 3.76
N PHE A 26 -14.47 -1.71 4.16
CA PHE A 26 -15.25 -2.03 5.36
C PHE A 26 -14.45 -2.06 6.69
N MET A 27 -13.12 -1.90 6.66
CA MET A 27 -12.28 -2.07 7.86
C MET A 27 -11.80 -0.77 8.55
N THR A 28 -12.44 0.38 8.30
CA THR A 28 -12.04 1.65 8.94
C THR A 28 -13.22 2.30 9.65
N GLY A 29 -13.33 2.11 10.97
CA GLY A 29 -14.36 2.79 11.76
C GLY A 29 -14.51 2.23 13.18
N ASP A 30 -13.42 2.15 13.94
CA ASP A 30 -13.52 1.91 15.37
C ASP A 30 -12.85 3.09 16.09
N ASP A 31 -13.61 3.78 16.96
CA ASP A 31 -13.16 4.95 17.73
C ASP A 31 -12.32 4.53 18.95
N ASN A 32 -12.25 3.24 19.27
CA ASN A 32 -11.43 2.76 20.36
C ASN A 32 -9.93 3.03 20.12
N LEU A 33 -9.24 3.53 21.15
CA LEU A 33 -7.79 3.79 21.10
C LEU A 33 -6.99 2.52 20.77
N PHE A 34 -7.37 1.40 21.39
CA PHE A 34 -6.74 0.10 21.18
C PHE A 34 -7.70 -0.85 20.48
N SER A 35 -7.74 -0.78 19.15
CA SER A 35 -8.36 -1.81 18.34
C SER A 35 -7.29 -2.68 17.67
N PRO A 36 -7.48 -4.01 17.56
CA PRO A 36 -6.50 -4.91 16.96
C PRO A 36 -6.40 -4.74 15.43
N ASN A 37 -7.44 -4.20 14.79
CA ASN A 37 -7.54 -4.08 13.33
C ASN A 37 -7.24 -2.65 12.82
N GLN A 38 -6.45 -1.86 13.54
CA GLN A 38 -6.03 -0.53 13.10
C GLN A 38 -4.58 -0.48 12.61
N THR A 39 -4.26 0.52 11.80
CA THR A 39 -2.88 0.82 11.42
C THR A 39 -2.14 1.51 12.56
N SER A 40 -0.81 1.36 12.61
CA SER A 40 0.00 2.10 13.59
C SER A 40 -0.20 3.61 13.46
N ALA A 41 -0.39 4.11 12.23
CA ALA A 41 -0.69 5.52 11.99
C ALA A 41 -1.98 5.97 12.70
N SER A 42 -3.06 5.18 12.62
CA SER A 42 -4.31 5.50 13.32
C SER A 42 -4.16 5.45 14.83
N LEU A 43 -3.40 4.48 15.36
CA LEU A 43 -3.10 4.41 16.79
C LEU A 43 -2.37 5.68 17.27
N TYR A 44 -1.33 6.11 16.55
CA TYR A 44 -0.55 7.29 16.92
C TYR A 44 -1.34 8.60 16.79
N GLU A 45 -2.20 8.71 15.79
CA GLU A 45 -3.11 9.86 15.65
C GLU A 45 -4.08 9.93 16.82
N LYS A 46 -4.78 8.83 17.16
CA LYS A 46 -5.69 8.77 18.31
C LYS A 46 -4.98 9.07 19.63
N PHE A 47 -3.78 8.52 19.82
CA PHE A 47 -2.99 8.77 21.02
C PHE A 47 -2.54 10.24 21.13
N ALA A 48 -2.16 10.85 20.01
CA ALA A 48 -1.82 12.28 19.97
C ALA A 48 -3.05 13.17 20.23
N ARG A 49 -4.22 12.79 19.71
CA ARG A 49 -5.49 13.46 19.98
C ARG A 49 -5.81 13.45 21.48
N GLN A 50 -5.72 12.29 22.11
CA GLN A 50 -5.94 12.16 23.55
C GLN A 50 -4.97 13.03 24.37
N GLN A 51 -3.69 13.11 23.99
CA GLN A 51 -2.73 14.00 24.66
C GLN A 51 -3.12 15.49 24.58
N VAL A 52 -3.82 15.93 23.53
CA VAL A 52 -4.33 17.30 23.43
C VAL A 52 -5.54 17.52 24.33
N GLU A 53 -6.39 16.50 24.45
CA GLU A 53 -7.59 16.53 25.30
C GLU A 53 -7.21 16.56 26.78
N ASP A 54 -6.20 15.78 27.17
CA ASP A 54 -5.70 15.68 28.55
C ASP A 54 -4.72 16.82 28.92
N ALA A 55 -4.30 17.66 27.97
CA ALA A 55 -3.33 18.72 28.21
C ALA A 55 -3.90 19.84 29.09
N SER A 56 -3.05 20.36 29.99
CA SER A 56 -3.35 21.55 30.78
C SER A 56 -3.62 22.76 29.87
N ALA A 57 -4.39 23.75 30.34
CA ALA A 57 -4.67 24.96 29.56
C ALA A 57 -3.40 25.71 29.10
N ARG A 58 -2.29 25.56 29.83
CA ARG A 58 -0.99 26.16 29.50
C ARG A 58 -0.30 25.43 28.35
N ASP A 59 -0.38 24.10 28.32
CA ASP A 59 0.35 23.26 27.36
C ASP A 59 -0.46 22.96 26.09
N LYS A 60 -1.78 23.20 26.15
CA LYS A 60 -2.73 22.93 25.06
C LYS A 60 -2.31 23.50 23.70
N PRO A 61 -1.81 24.74 23.57
CA PRO A 61 -1.36 25.25 22.27
C PRO A 61 -0.18 24.47 21.68
N SER A 62 0.77 24.06 22.52
CA SER A 62 1.94 23.27 22.10
C SER A 62 1.52 21.86 21.66
N SER A 63 0.66 21.20 22.46
CA SER A 63 0.12 19.88 22.12
C SER A 63 -0.70 19.91 20.83
N GLN A 64 -1.48 20.98 20.58
CA GLN A 64 -2.23 21.17 19.33
C GLN A 64 -1.32 21.26 18.11
N LEU A 65 -0.20 22.01 18.20
CA LEU A 65 0.77 22.10 17.11
C LEU A 65 1.45 20.75 16.85
N LYS A 66 1.81 20.01 17.91
CA LYS A 66 2.36 18.66 17.79
C LYS A 66 1.35 17.70 17.14
N TYR A 67 0.09 17.78 17.54
CA TYR A 67 -1.00 17.00 16.92
C TYR A 67 -1.20 17.34 15.45
N LEU A 68 -1.14 18.62 15.06
CA LEU A 68 -1.24 19.03 13.66
C LEU A 68 -0.13 18.38 12.79
N LEU A 69 1.11 18.35 13.31
CA LEU A 69 2.23 17.70 12.64
C LEU A 69 2.01 16.18 12.48
N ILE A 70 1.48 15.53 13.52
CA ILE A 70 1.14 14.10 13.48
C ILE A 70 0.00 13.83 12.50
N TYR A 71 -0.99 14.71 12.46
CA TYR A 71 -2.15 14.58 11.59
C TYR A 71 -1.80 14.71 10.10
N ASP A 72 -0.87 15.60 9.74
CA ASP A 72 -0.35 15.69 8.37
C ASP A 72 0.35 14.37 7.95
N MET A 73 1.21 13.82 8.80
CA MET A 73 1.84 12.51 8.57
C MET A 73 0.80 11.38 8.49
N TYR A 74 -0.24 11.43 9.31
CA TYR A 74 -1.33 10.45 9.30
C TYR A 74 -2.06 10.42 7.95
N ILE A 75 -2.34 11.59 7.36
CA ILE A 75 -2.97 11.67 6.03
C ILE A 75 -2.10 10.96 4.98
N LYS A 76 -0.78 11.22 4.99
CA LYS A 76 0.17 10.56 4.06
C LYS A 76 0.25 9.06 4.31
N ALA A 77 0.38 8.63 5.56
CA ALA A 77 0.44 7.22 5.93
C ALA A 77 -0.83 6.46 5.50
N ARG A 78 -2.02 7.07 5.67
CA ARG A 78 -3.30 6.52 5.22
C ARG A 78 -3.35 6.38 3.70
N SER A 79 -2.89 7.39 2.96
CA SER A 79 -2.81 7.33 1.50
C SER A 79 -1.91 6.18 1.04
N TYR A 80 -0.72 6.03 1.63
CA TYR A 80 0.18 4.93 1.31
C TYR A 80 -0.41 3.57 1.70
N ALA A 81 -1.11 3.47 2.83
CA ALA A 81 -1.77 2.22 3.22
C ALA A 81 -2.85 1.78 2.21
N ILE A 82 -3.60 2.72 1.64
CA ILE A 82 -4.59 2.43 0.59
C ILE A 82 -3.89 1.94 -0.67
N LEU A 83 -2.88 2.69 -1.15
CA LEU A 83 -2.13 2.33 -2.36
C LEU A 83 -1.43 0.97 -2.20
N ASN A 84 -0.75 0.76 -1.07
CA ASN A 84 -0.14 -0.51 -0.70
C ASN A 84 -1.13 -1.68 -0.81
N LYS A 85 -2.33 -1.55 -0.23
CA LYS A 85 -3.37 -2.60 -0.32
C LYS A 85 -3.84 -2.84 -1.76
N VAL A 86 -4.04 -1.79 -2.55
CA VAL A 86 -4.46 -1.92 -3.96
C VAL A 86 -3.40 -2.68 -4.77
N PHE A 87 -2.13 -2.26 -4.67
CA PHE A 87 -1.04 -2.89 -5.41
C PHE A 87 -0.71 -4.29 -4.89
N PHE A 88 -0.87 -4.55 -3.60
CA PHE A 88 -0.78 -5.90 -3.04
C PHE A 88 -1.74 -6.85 -3.75
N TRP A 89 -3.04 -6.53 -3.75
CA TRP A 89 -4.05 -7.39 -4.37
C TRP A 89 -3.89 -7.50 -5.88
N ALA A 90 -3.49 -6.41 -6.55
CA ALA A 90 -3.14 -6.45 -7.97
C ALA A 90 -1.98 -7.42 -8.22
N SER A 91 -0.89 -7.34 -7.43
CA SER A 91 0.27 -8.22 -7.58
C SER A 91 -0.07 -9.69 -7.34
N VAL A 92 -0.93 -9.99 -6.35
CA VAL A 92 -1.43 -11.33 -6.08
C VAL A 92 -2.24 -11.84 -7.27
N ALA A 93 -3.17 -11.04 -7.79
CA ALA A 93 -4.00 -11.42 -8.94
C ALA A 93 -3.15 -11.72 -10.19
N PHE A 94 -2.21 -10.84 -10.53
CA PHE A 94 -1.31 -11.07 -11.66
C PHE A 94 -0.35 -12.25 -11.42
N GLY A 95 0.13 -12.44 -10.19
CA GLY A 95 0.95 -13.59 -9.82
C GLY A 95 0.20 -14.92 -10.03
N PHE A 96 -1.06 -14.99 -9.60
CA PHE A 96 -1.92 -16.13 -9.89
C PHE A 96 -2.14 -16.33 -11.39
N MET A 97 -2.34 -15.24 -12.15
CA MET A 97 -2.46 -15.34 -13.61
C MET A 97 -1.21 -15.96 -14.22
N VAL A 98 -0.01 -15.52 -13.85
CA VAL A 98 1.26 -16.08 -14.35
C VAL A 98 1.35 -17.58 -14.07
N LEU A 99 0.94 -18.04 -12.89
CA LEU A 99 1.01 -19.46 -12.50
C LEU A 99 -0.05 -20.32 -13.21
N ILE A 100 -1.26 -19.80 -13.37
CA ILE A 100 -2.39 -20.55 -13.95
C ILE A 100 -2.31 -20.56 -15.48
N TRP A 101 -1.66 -19.57 -16.09
CA TRP A 101 -1.62 -19.39 -17.55
C TRP A 101 -1.10 -20.61 -18.33
N PRO A 102 0.04 -21.23 -17.98
CA PRO A 102 0.53 -22.41 -18.68
C PRO A 102 -0.46 -23.58 -18.57
N SER A 103 -1.05 -23.77 -17.38
CA SER A 103 -2.02 -24.85 -17.12
C SER A 103 -3.30 -24.69 -17.97
N LEU A 104 -3.81 -23.47 -18.10
CA LEU A 104 -4.96 -23.18 -18.97
C LEU A 104 -4.66 -23.47 -20.45
N SER A 105 -3.44 -23.16 -20.91
CA SER A 105 -3.05 -23.38 -22.30
C SER A 105 -3.03 -24.86 -22.70
N VAL A 106 -2.73 -25.75 -21.74
CA VAL A 106 -2.71 -27.20 -21.92
C VAL A 106 -4.11 -27.79 -21.85
N ILE A 107 -4.89 -27.43 -20.81
CA ILE A 107 -6.23 -28.00 -20.58
C ILE A 107 -7.21 -27.64 -21.70
N PHE A 108 -7.13 -26.42 -22.22
CA PHE A 108 -8.05 -25.93 -23.24
C PHE A 108 -7.51 -26.04 -24.67
N LYS A 109 -6.48 -26.87 -24.90
CA LYS A 109 -5.77 -26.96 -26.20
C LYS A 109 -6.71 -27.14 -27.40
N ASP A 110 -7.78 -27.93 -27.24
CA ASP A 110 -8.75 -28.27 -28.30
C ASP A 110 -9.85 -27.20 -28.51
N HIS A 111 -10.13 -26.37 -27.50
CA HIS A 111 -11.09 -25.27 -27.58
C HIS A 111 -10.43 -23.91 -27.88
N LEU A 112 -9.11 -23.80 -27.69
CA LEU A 112 -8.30 -22.59 -27.91
C LEU A 112 -7.87 -22.36 -29.36
N THR A 113 -8.32 -23.17 -30.34
CA THR A 113 -7.91 -23.03 -31.75
C THR A 113 -8.30 -21.68 -32.36
N ARG A 114 -9.34 -21.01 -31.82
CA ARG A 114 -9.71 -19.63 -32.21
C ARG A 114 -8.95 -18.53 -31.44
N TRP A 115 -8.00 -18.91 -30.58
CA TRP A 115 -7.44 -18.11 -29.49
C TRP A 115 -5.93 -18.30 -29.35
N GLU A 116 -5.25 -18.44 -30.48
CA GLU A 116 -3.80 -18.70 -30.54
C GLU A 116 -2.97 -17.63 -29.83
N TRP A 117 -3.50 -16.41 -29.70
CA TRP A 117 -2.86 -15.31 -28.96
C TRP A 117 -2.63 -15.64 -27.47
N ILE A 118 -3.43 -16.51 -26.85
CA ILE A 118 -3.22 -16.95 -25.45
C ILE A 118 -1.93 -17.76 -25.31
N LYS A 119 -1.51 -18.45 -26.39
CA LYS A 119 -0.25 -19.19 -26.44
C LYS A 119 0.94 -18.30 -26.81
N SER A 120 0.72 -17.00 -27.07
CA SER A 120 1.78 -16.08 -27.44
C SER A 120 2.72 -15.80 -26.27
N ALA A 121 4.02 -15.99 -26.51
CA ALA A 121 5.08 -15.63 -25.57
C ALA A 121 5.06 -14.14 -25.20
N THR A 122 4.59 -13.27 -26.12
CA THR A 122 4.44 -11.83 -25.85
C THR A 122 3.43 -11.58 -24.74
N VAL A 123 2.28 -12.25 -24.76
CA VAL A 123 1.23 -12.05 -23.75
C VAL A 123 1.69 -12.55 -22.39
N GLN A 124 2.33 -13.73 -22.34
CA GLN A 124 2.90 -14.28 -21.11
C GLN A 124 3.96 -13.34 -20.51
N THR A 125 4.86 -12.80 -21.35
CA THR A 125 5.89 -11.85 -20.92
C THR A 125 5.26 -10.57 -20.39
N THR A 126 4.24 -10.03 -21.06
CA THR A 126 3.55 -8.81 -20.61
C THR A 126 2.84 -9.02 -19.26
N VAL A 127 2.12 -10.14 -19.09
CA VAL A 127 1.43 -10.46 -17.82
C VAL A 127 2.45 -10.61 -16.69
N THR A 128 3.60 -11.25 -16.97
CA THR A 128 4.70 -11.39 -16.00
C THR A 128 5.32 -10.05 -15.64
N GLY A 129 5.56 -9.19 -16.64
CA GLY A 129 6.07 -7.83 -16.44
C GLY A 129 5.11 -6.97 -15.60
N LEU A 130 3.80 -7.07 -15.86
CA LEU A 130 2.78 -6.39 -15.05
C LEU A 130 2.75 -6.92 -13.61
N ALA A 131 2.86 -8.23 -13.40
CA ALA A 131 2.95 -8.81 -12.06
C ALA A 131 4.13 -8.23 -11.27
N ALA A 132 5.31 -8.20 -11.88
CA ALA A 132 6.52 -7.64 -11.30
C ALA A 132 6.39 -6.13 -11.02
N LEU A 133 5.78 -5.38 -11.93
CA LEU A 133 5.54 -3.94 -11.77
C LEU A 133 4.57 -3.66 -10.61
N MET A 134 3.45 -4.39 -10.53
CA MET A 134 2.50 -4.23 -9.42
C MET A 134 3.15 -4.57 -8.08
N PHE A 135 3.96 -5.63 -8.03
CA PHE A 135 4.73 -5.97 -6.83
C PHE A 135 5.73 -4.89 -6.44
N THR A 136 6.39 -4.27 -7.43
CA THR A 136 7.32 -3.16 -7.20
C THR A 136 6.62 -1.97 -6.57
N PHE A 137 5.46 -1.58 -7.10
CA PHE A 137 4.64 -0.51 -6.51
C PHE A 137 4.17 -0.87 -5.10
N TYR A 138 3.69 -2.10 -4.88
CA TYR A 138 3.35 -2.60 -3.55
C TYR A 138 4.51 -2.41 -2.56
N SER A 139 5.69 -2.92 -2.90
CA SER A 139 6.88 -2.82 -2.04
C SER A 139 7.22 -1.37 -1.73
N GLN A 140 7.19 -0.50 -2.73
CA GLN A 140 7.51 0.91 -2.55
C GLN A 140 6.52 1.62 -1.63
N TYR A 141 5.21 1.43 -1.83
CA TYR A 141 4.21 2.06 -0.96
C TYR A 141 4.22 1.47 0.44
N LYS A 142 4.53 0.18 0.60
CA LYS A 142 4.72 -0.44 1.91
C LYS A 142 5.90 0.16 2.67
N ASP A 143 7.02 0.40 1.98
CA ASP A 143 8.20 1.06 2.56
C ASP A 143 7.86 2.49 3.01
N LYS A 144 7.22 3.28 2.15
CA LYS A 144 6.78 4.65 2.47
C LYS A 144 5.78 4.71 3.64
N GLN A 145 4.83 3.78 3.68
CA GLN A 145 3.90 3.63 4.79
C GLN A 145 4.65 3.38 6.10
N THR A 146 5.53 2.37 6.11
CA THR A 146 6.27 1.93 7.30
C THR A 146 7.20 3.04 7.82
N TYR A 147 7.85 3.76 6.90
CA TYR A 147 8.70 4.90 7.24
C TYR A 147 7.91 6.04 7.88
N THR A 148 6.76 6.40 7.29
CA THR A 148 5.89 7.45 7.85
C THR A 148 5.37 7.05 9.23
N GLU A 149 4.97 5.79 9.43
CA GLU A 149 4.55 5.28 10.73
C GLU A 149 5.68 5.30 11.78
N ALA A 150 6.92 5.02 11.38
CA ALA A 150 8.08 5.13 12.26
C ALA A 150 8.38 6.60 12.62
N LEU A 151 8.24 7.52 11.66
CA LEU A 151 8.40 8.95 11.92
C LEU A 151 7.31 9.47 12.88
N MET A 152 6.06 9.05 12.70
CA MET A 152 4.97 9.36 13.64
C MET A 152 5.28 8.87 15.06
N ARG A 153 5.77 7.63 15.19
CA ARG A 153 6.20 7.08 16.48
C ARG A 153 7.28 7.94 17.13
N TRP A 154 8.30 8.33 16.36
CA TRP A 154 9.37 9.19 16.86
C TRP A 154 8.84 10.55 17.34
N VAL A 155 7.99 11.20 16.55
CA VAL A 155 7.38 12.49 16.94
C VAL A 155 6.55 12.35 18.21
N VAL A 156 5.71 11.31 18.32
CA VAL A 156 4.87 11.07 19.49
C VAL A 156 5.72 11.00 20.77
N PHE A 157 6.78 10.20 20.78
CA PHE A 157 7.61 9.97 21.97
C PHE A 157 8.75 10.97 22.15
N SER A 158 8.96 11.88 21.21
CA SER A 158 10.01 12.89 21.33
C SER A 158 9.66 13.96 22.36
N SER A 159 10.65 14.29 23.18
CA SER A 159 10.64 15.41 24.12
C SER A 159 11.13 16.73 23.51
N GLU A 160 11.49 16.74 22.22
CA GLU A 160 11.98 17.94 21.54
C GLU A 160 10.89 19.01 21.35
N PRO A 161 11.26 20.29 21.28
CA PRO A 161 10.33 21.38 20.94
C PRO A 161 9.68 21.16 19.57
N VAL A 162 8.40 21.52 19.45
CA VAL A 162 7.62 21.32 18.20
C VAL A 162 8.25 22.01 16.98
N ALA A 163 8.94 23.13 17.18
CA ALA A 163 9.65 23.83 16.11
C ALA A 163 10.84 23.04 15.55
N GLU A 164 11.54 22.27 16.38
CA GLU A 164 12.65 21.40 15.92
C GLU A 164 12.08 20.15 15.24
N LEU A 165 11.01 19.60 15.81
CA LEU A 165 10.28 18.47 15.24
C LEU A 165 9.76 18.78 13.83
N SER A 166 9.19 19.96 13.61
CA SER A 166 8.59 20.31 12.31
C SER A 166 9.65 20.41 11.21
N VAL A 167 10.84 20.95 11.51
CA VAL A 167 11.96 21.01 10.55
C VAL A 167 12.42 19.61 10.17
N LYS A 168 12.67 18.75 11.17
CA LYS A 168 13.09 17.35 10.94
C LYS A 168 12.03 16.55 10.18
N VAL A 169 10.77 16.65 10.58
CA VAL A 169 9.66 15.96 9.90
C VAL A 169 9.51 16.44 8.46
N THR A 170 9.64 17.74 8.20
CA THR A 170 9.57 18.27 6.84
C THR A 170 10.71 17.73 5.97
N GLU A 171 11.94 17.66 6.51
CA GLU A 171 13.07 17.08 5.80
C GLU A 171 12.83 15.59 5.47
N GLU A 172 12.34 14.83 6.45
CA GLU A 172 12.06 13.40 6.29
C GLU A 172 10.90 13.14 5.32
N LEU A 173 9.80 13.90 5.42
CA LEU A 173 8.70 13.82 4.47
C LEU A 173 9.14 14.18 3.05
N ASN A 174 10.00 15.19 2.89
CA ASN A 174 10.57 15.53 1.59
C ASN A 174 11.38 14.38 0.99
N LYS A 175 12.08 13.56 1.79
CA LYS A 175 12.79 12.37 1.29
C LYS A 175 11.82 11.31 0.76
N ILE A 176 10.67 11.14 1.42
CA ILE A 176 9.61 10.19 1.01
C ILE A 176 8.89 10.67 -0.26
N ASP A 177 8.69 11.98 -0.38
CA ASP A 177 7.96 12.62 -1.47
C ASP A 177 8.77 12.77 -2.77
N ARG A 178 10.09 12.52 -2.77
CA ARG A 178 10.98 12.55 -3.96
C ARG A 178 10.63 11.56 -5.09
N GLY A 179 9.45 10.95 -5.08
CA GLY A 179 8.94 10.14 -6.18
C GLY A 179 9.62 8.77 -6.31
N PHE A 180 9.54 8.18 -7.49
CA PHE A 180 10.22 6.93 -7.85
C PHE A 180 11.57 7.26 -8.46
N SER A 181 12.67 6.86 -7.80
CA SER A 181 14.00 6.92 -8.39
C SER A 181 14.42 5.53 -8.83
N PHE A 182 14.57 5.33 -10.15
CA PHE A 182 15.04 4.06 -10.72
C PHE A 182 16.39 3.63 -10.14
N SER A 183 17.24 4.57 -9.73
CA SER A 183 18.53 4.28 -9.09
C SER A 183 18.40 3.51 -7.77
N THR A 184 17.34 3.73 -7.00
CA THR A 184 17.11 3.04 -5.73
C THR A 184 16.60 1.60 -5.94
N ALA A 185 15.81 1.38 -7.00
CA ALA A 185 15.29 0.05 -7.34
C ALA A 185 16.36 -0.86 -7.96
N VAL A 186 17.30 -0.28 -8.72
CA VAL A 186 18.41 -1.03 -9.34
C VAL A 186 19.58 -1.24 -8.36
N GLY A 187 19.90 -0.25 -7.51
CA GLY A 187 21.03 -0.34 -6.57
C GLY A 187 20.85 -1.32 -5.39
N LYS A 188 19.62 -1.75 -5.08
CA LYS A 188 19.37 -2.75 -4.02
C LYS A 188 19.71 -4.19 -4.45
N ALA A 189 19.88 -4.44 -5.76
CA ALA A 189 20.32 -5.73 -6.29
C ALA A 189 21.83 -5.97 -6.17
N GLU A 190 22.63 -4.92 -5.95
CA GLU A 190 24.10 -4.99 -5.84
C GLU A 190 24.62 -4.98 -4.39
N SER A 191 23.74 -4.93 -3.40
CA SER A 191 24.11 -4.80 -1.96
C SER A 191 23.69 -5.99 -1.10
N GLN A 192 23.68 -7.20 -1.68
CA GLN A 192 23.73 -8.44 -0.90
C GLN A 192 25.03 -9.19 -1.23
N PRO A 193 25.95 -9.38 -0.27
CA PRO A 193 27.09 -10.28 -0.43
C PRO A 193 26.66 -11.74 -0.54
#